data_AF-K9NRF3-F1
#
_entry.id   AF-K9NRF3-F1
#
_cell.length_a   1.000
_cell.length_b   1.000
_cell.length_c   1.000
_cell.angle_alpha   90.00
_cell.angle_beta   90.00
_cell.angle_gamma   90.00
#
_symmetry.space_group_name_H-M   'P 1'
#
loop_
_entity.id
_entity.type
_entity.pdbx_description
1 polymer ?
#
loop_
_entity_poly.entity_id
_entity_poly.type
_entity_poly.pdbx_seq_one_letter_code
_entity_poly.pdbx_strand_id
1 'polypeptide(L)' 'MPDFDPTRASPWLLRLELDRKRMTDKKLTMEQIADKIHQGFGDDLNVIYTDDNADKLVFRLRITNQDDKGAE' A
#
# COMPACT_ATOMS: atom_id res chain seq x y z
N MET A 1 -11.61 -10.91 11.80
CA MET A 1 -10.91 -10.51 10.57
C MET A 1 -11.96 -9.79 9.75
N PRO A 2 -11.97 -8.45 9.67
CA PRO A 2 -13.01 -7.76 8.92
C PRO A 2 -12.81 -8.05 7.43
N ASP A 3 -13.85 -8.62 6.82
CA ASP A 3 -14.01 -8.84 5.39
C ASP A 3 -13.71 -7.54 4.61
N PHE A 4 -12.52 -7.46 4.01
CA PHE A 4 -12.20 -6.41 3.05
C PHE A 4 -12.77 -6.85 1.69
N ASP A 5 -13.97 -6.39 1.37
CA ASP A 5 -14.64 -6.65 0.08
C ASP A 5 -13.81 -6.07 -1.09
N PRO A 6 -13.10 -6.91 -1.88
CA PRO A 6 -12.24 -6.45 -2.96
C PRO A 6 -13.02 -5.91 -4.17
N THR A 7 -14.35 -6.00 -4.14
CA THR A 7 -15.32 -5.47 -5.11
C THR A 7 -15.46 -3.95 -5.03
N ARG A 8 -15.13 -3.33 -3.89
CA ARG A 8 -15.12 -1.86 -3.71
C ARG A 8 -13.75 -1.23 -4.04
N ALA A 9 -12.74 -2.06 -4.27
CA ALA A 9 -11.40 -1.62 -4.63
C ALA A 9 -11.19 -1.64 -6.14
N SER A 10 -10.39 -0.71 -6.66
CA SER A 10 -10.00 -0.65 -8.05
C SER A 10 -9.45 -2.01 -8.55
N PRO A 11 -9.69 -2.37 -9.83
CA PRO A 11 -9.13 -3.58 -10.44
C PRO A 11 -7.61 -3.45 -10.66
N TRP A 12 -7.08 -2.23 -10.59
CA TRP A 12 -5.66 -1.95 -10.74
C TRP A 12 -4.90 -2.24 -9.45
N LEU A 13 -3.93 -3.15 -9.55
CA LEU A 13 -2.97 -3.46 -8.50
C LEU A 13 -1.61 -2.93 -8.91
N LEU A 14 -1.07 -1.97 -8.14
CA LEU A 14 0.29 -1.52 -8.34
C LEU A 14 1.23 -2.37 -7.48
N ARG A 15 2.13 -3.10 -8.14
CA ARG A 15 3.19 -3.87 -7.47
C ARG A 15 4.52 -3.14 -7.60
N LEU A 16 5.08 -2.73 -6.46
CA LEU A 16 6.39 -2.11 -6.35
C LEU A 16 7.33 -3.09 -5.65
N GLU A 17 8.48 -3.36 -6.26
CA GLU A 17 9.53 -4.16 -5.64
C GLU A 17 10.69 -3.23 -5.26
N LEU A 18 11.00 -3.20 -3.97
CA LEU A 18 12.06 -2.37 -3.41
C LEU A 18 13.35 -3.17 -3.28
N ASP A 19 14.46 -2.48 -3.48
CA ASP A 19 15.78 -3.07 -3.31
C ASP A 19 16.23 -2.98 -1.85
N ARG A 20 16.54 -4.15 -1.26
CA ARG A 20 16.94 -4.27 0.15
C ARG A 20 18.21 -3.49 0.47
N LYS A 21 19.18 -3.41 -0.45
CA LYS A 21 20.43 -2.67 -0.19
C LYS A 21 20.13 -1.19 0.00
N ARG A 22 19.23 -0.62 -0.81
CA ARG A 22 18.86 0.80 -0.70
C ARG A 22 18.04 1.10 0.56
N MET A 23 17.21 0.17 1.00
CA MET A 23 16.46 0.28 2.26
C MET A 23 17.41 0.34 3.46
N THR A 24 18.37 -0.59 3.53
CA THR A 24 19.37 -0.62 4.62
C THR A 24 20.32 0.58 4.59
N ASP A 25 20.78 0.98 3.41
CA ASP A 25 21.68 2.13 3.22
C ASP A 25 21.03 3.45 3.71
N LYS A 26 19.74 3.63 3.41
CA LYS A 26 18.97 4.80 3.83
C LYS A 26 18.30 4.66 5.19
N LYS A 27 18.49 3.54 5.89
CA LYS A 27 17.79 3.20 7.16
C LYS A 27 16.28 3.40 7.06
N LEU A 28 15.69 2.97 5.95
CA LEU A 28 14.24 3.04 5.73
C LEU A 28 13.59 1.73 6.18
N THR A 29 12.47 1.83 6.88
CA THR A 29 11.63 0.67 7.23
C THR A 29 10.40 0.61 6.33
N MET A 30 9.85 -0.60 6.16
CA MET A 30 8.58 -0.78 5.43
C MET A 30 7.44 0.05 6.03
N GLU A 31 7.39 0.08 7.36
CA GLU A 31 6.38 0.84 8.10
C GLU A 31 6.46 2.34 7.82
N GLN A 32 7.67 2.94 7.82
CA GLN A 32 7.84 4.37 7.54
C GLN A 32 7.40 4.74 6.13
N ILE A 33 7.66 3.87 5.15
CA ILE A 33 7.23 4.08 3.76
C ILE A 33 5.70 3.96 3.68
N ALA A 34 5.12 2.94 4.32
CA ALA A 34 3.67 2.76 4.37
C ALA A 34 2.98 3.97 5.03
N ASP A 35 3.49 4.46 6.16
CA ASP A 35 2.96 5.63 6.86
C ASP A 35 3.00 6.88 5.98
N LYS A 36 4.10 7.12 5.26
CA LYS A 36 4.20 8.24 4.31
C LYS A 36 3.22 8.13 3.15
N ILE A 37 2.97 6.93 2.66
CA ILE A 37 1.99 6.68 1.61
C ILE A 37 0.58 6.96 2.13
N HIS A 38 0.21 6.43 3.31
CA HIS A 38 -1.09 6.72 3.93
C HIS A 38 -1.25 8.21 4.23
N GLN A 39 -0.20 8.90 4.68
CA GLN A 39 -0.24 10.34 4.90
C GLN A 39 -0.48 11.14 3.61
N GLY A 40 0.05 10.67 2.48
CA GLY A 40 -0.08 11.35 1.18
C GLY A 40 -1.41 11.10 0.47
N PHE A 41 -1.99 9.90 0.63
CA PHE A 41 -3.21 9.47 -0.06
C PHE A 41 -4.44 9.36 0.84
N GLY A 42 -4.29 9.49 2.16
CA GLY A 42 -5.38 9.37 3.12
C GLY A 42 -5.97 7.95 3.19
N ASP A 43 -7.30 7.87 3.30
CA ASP A 43 -8.08 6.63 3.47
C ASP A 43 -8.43 5.95 2.12
N ASP A 44 -8.10 6.59 1.00
CA ASP A 44 -8.49 6.14 -0.35
C ASP A 44 -7.54 5.08 -0.93
N LEU A 45 -6.53 4.66 -0.17
CA LEU A 45 -5.49 3.75 -0.63
C LEU A 45 -5.29 2.59 0.34
N ASN A 46 -5.49 1.37 -0.15
CA ASN A 46 -5.14 0.17 0.56
C ASN A 46 -3.69 -0.24 0.24
N VAL A 47 -2.83 -0.24 1.26
CA VAL A 47 -1.41 -0.59 1.14
C VAL A 47 -1.14 -1.91 1.85
N ILE A 48 -0.66 -2.89 1.11
CA ILE A 48 -0.19 -4.17 1.65
C ILE A 48 1.29 -4.29 1.34
N TYR A 49 2.10 -4.58 2.36
CA TYR A 49 3.54 -4.74 2.20
C TYR A 49 4.02 -6.03 2.87
N THR A 50 5.17 -6.51 2.42
CA THR A 50 5.88 -7.64 3.03
C THR A 50 6.73 -7.16 4.21
N ASP A 51 6.94 -8.02 5.19
CA ASP A 51 7.84 -7.76 6.31
C ASP A 51 9.29 -7.50 5.85
N ASP A 52 10.06 -6.75 6.63
CA ASP A 52 11.47 -6.41 6.35
C ASP A 52 12.39 -7.66 6.27
N ASN A 53 11.95 -8.80 6.80
CA ASN A 53 12.68 -10.07 6.70
C ASN A 53 12.40 -10.87 5.41
N ALA A 54 11.45 -10.46 4.57
CA ALA A 54 11.12 -11.18 3.35
C ALA A 54 12.27 -11.14 2.33
N ASP A 55 12.45 -12.21 1.56
CA ASP A 55 13.39 -12.28 0.44
C ASP A 55 13.16 -11.16 -0.60
N LYS A 56 11.90 -10.78 -0.77
CA LYS A 56 11.49 -9.71 -1.67
C LYS A 56 10.63 -8.71 -0.92
N LEU A 57 11.10 -7.47 -0.94
CA LEU A 57 10.45 -6.31 -0.37
C LEU A 57 9.40 -5.81 -1.38
N VAL A 58 8.15 -6.22 -1.21
CA VAL A 58 7.08 -5.93 -2.17
C VAL A 58 5.98 -5.11 -1.51
N PHE A 59 5.66 -3.99 -2.15
CA PHE A 59 4.46 -3.19 -1.89
C PHE A 59 3.39 -3.50 -2.93
N ARG A 60 2.16 -3.64 -2.44
CA ARG A 60 0.95 -3.85 -3.23
C ARG A 60 -0.04 -2.77 -2.84
N LEU A 61 -0.22 -1.81 -3.73
CA LEU A 61 -1.14 -0.70 -3.53
C LEU A 61 -2.40 -0.97 -4.36
N ARG A 62 -3.55 -0.81 -3.74
CA ARG A 62 -4.85 -0.75 -4.42
C ARG A 62 -5.51 0.57 -4.08
N ILE A 63 -6.07 1.21 -5.10
CA ILE A 63 -6.92 2.37 -4.89
C ILE A 63 -8.29 1.86 -4.46
N THR A 64 -8.86 2.44 -3.41
CA THR A 64 -10.24 2.19 -3.01
C THR A 64 -11.09 3.26 -3.69
N ASN A 65 -12.02 2.88 -4.57
CA ASN A 65 -12.91 3.87 -5.16
C ASN A 65 -13.94 4.24 -4.10
N GLN A 66 -13.81 5.43 -3.50
CA GLN A 66 -14.95 6.12 -2.92
C GLN A 66 -15.84 6.71 -4.03
N ASP A 67 -16.25 5.90 -5.01
CA ASP A 67 -17.39 6.22 -5.88
C ASP A 67 -18.68 5.90 -5.11
N ASP A 68 -18.92 6.61 -4.01
CA ASP A 68 -20.24 6.73 -3.36
C ASP A 68 -20.30 7.99 -2.46
N LYS A 69 -19.77 9.11 -2.94
CA LYS A 69 -20.00 10.45 -2.35
C LYS A 69 -20.25 11.52 -3.42
N GLY A 70 -20.89 11.14 -4.52
CA GLY A 70 -21.14 12.04 -5.65
C GLY A 70 -22.37 11.71 -6.49
N ALA A 71 -23.38 11.05 -5.90
CA ALA A 71 -24.71 10.92 -6.48
C ALA A 71 -25.77 11.41 -5.49
N GLU A 72 -25.71 12.68 -5.12
CA GLU A 72 -26.89 13.54 -4.91
C GLU A 72 -26.51 15.02 -5.12
#